data_AF-A0A482WBK1-F1
#
_entry.id   AF-A0A482WBK1-F1
#
_cell.length_a   1.000
_cell.length_b   1.000
_cell.length_c   1.000
_cell.angle_alpha   90.00
_cell.angle_beta   90.00
_cell.angle_gamma   90.00
#
_symmetry.space_group_name_H-M   'P 1'
#
loop_
_entity.id
_entity.type
_entity.pdbx_description
1 polymer ?
#
loop_
_entity_poly.entity_id
_entity_poly.type
_entity_poly.pdbx_seq_one_letter_code
_entity_poly.pdbx_strand_id
1 'polypeptide(L)'
;ASLPEADRHDTSAIYRKLTLQELQTIVPQIKWLEYLRSFLDADINEQEPVVAYGLSYFIEMGKILAETDRRVIHNYVLWRLIMSLSPHMIDDYQKERVEFRKILQGVLSERHRWSQCVEWTNKKLGMAVGALFIRDNFNHDSKETALTMIHTIREAFNELLAENDWMDDETRAVAKEKADAMNERIGYPQLITNKEELIKEYASLNVTKTEFMTNVLNILKYDAEQNLQKLRQPVDKDKWSTEPAVVNAFYNPNKNDIVFPAGILQPLFYSQHFPKSLNYGGIGVVIGHEITHGFDDKGRQFDKDGNMMQWWNNATIRAFRERTQCIIDQYSRYKIDEVGLYVNGRMTQGENIADNGGLKQSFR
;
A
#
# COMPACT_ATOMS: atom_id res chain seq x y z
N ALA A 1 6.78 -18.86 -12.91
CA ALA A 1 7.64 -17.79 -13.44
C ALA A 1 7.68 -16.54 -12.56
N SER A 2 6.68 -16.26 -11.71
CA SER A 2 6.80 -15.18 -10.73
C SER A 2 7.78 -15.53 -9.62
N LEU A 3 8.63 -14.57 -9.22
CA LEU A 3 9.45 -14.68 -8.01
C LEU A 3 8.56 -14.92 -6.79
N PRO A 4 8.96 -15.77 -5.84
CA PRO A 4 8.30 -15.90 -4.55
C PRO A 4 8.10 -14.54 -3.87
N GLU A 5 7.03 -14.38 -3.09
CA GLU A 5 6.70 -13.08 -2.52
C GLU A 5 7.79 -12.49 -1.63
N ALA A 6 8.42 -13.34 -0.80
CA ALA A 6 9.56 -12.96 0.03
C ALA A 6 10.79 -12.49 -0.78
N ASP A 7 10.91 -12.88 -2.05
CA ASP A 7 11.99 -12.42 -2.95
C ASP A 7 11.67 -11.08 -3.62
N ARG A 8 10.42 -10.60 -3.50
CA ARG A 8 9.98 -9.32 -4.07
C ARG A 8 10.09 -8.14 -3.09
N HIS A 9 10.58 -8.39 -1.88
CA HIS A 9 10.75 -7.36 -0.85
C HIS A 9 12.00 -6.49 -1.06
N ASP A 10 13.03 -7.02 -1.73
CA ASP A 10 14.16 -6.21 -2.16
C ASP A 10 13.79 -5.45 -3.45
N THR A 11 13.16 -4.29 -3.27
CA THR A 11 12.71 -3.45 -4.38
C THR A 11 13.86 -3.09 -5.31
N SER A 12 15.05 -2.81 -4.77
CA SER A 12 16.25 -2.51 -5.57
C SER A 12 16.68 -3.71 -6.44
N ALA A 13 16.54 -4.93 -5.94
CA ALA A 13 16.86 -6.13 -6.69
C ALA A 13 15.90 -6.40 -7.85
N ILE A 14 14.64 -5.99 -7.75
CA ILE A 14 13.62 -6.19 -8.80
C ILE A 14 13.38 -4.95 -9.68
N TYR A 15 13.86 -3.78 -9.27
CA TYR A 15 13.75 -2.55 -10.06
C TYR A 15 14.65 -2.63 -11.31
N ARG A 16 14.03 -2.74 -12.49
CA ARG A 16 14.73 -2.74 -13.79
C ARG A 16 14.19 -1.61 -14.63
N LYS A 17 14.94 -0.51 -14.72
CA LYS A 17 14.64 0.60 -15.61
C LYS A 17 15.28 0.34 -16.97
N LEU A 18 14.48 0.42 -18.02
CA LEU A 18 14.89 0.24 -19.41
C LEU A 18 14.01 1.11 -20.32
N THR A 19 14.39 1.26 -21.57
CA THR A 19 13.59 1.89 -22.62
C THR A 19 12.57 0.92 -23.20
N LEU A 20 11.50 1.42 -23.81
CA LEU A 20 10.56 0.55 -24.54
C LEU A 20 11.23 -0.25 -25.65
N GLN A 21 12.26 0.30 -26.30
CA GLN A 21 13.06 -0.40 -27.31
C GLN A 21 13.78 -1.62 -26.74
N GLU A 22 14.40 -1.47 -25.57
CA GLU A 22 15.04 -2.58 -24.86
C GLU A 22 14.01 -3.62 -24.43
N LEU A 23 12.84 -3.20 -23.93
CA LEU A 23 11.75 -4.13 -23.57
C LEU A 23 11.26 -4.92 -24.77
N GLN A 24 11.09 -4.24 -25.91
CA GLN A 24 10.66 -4.85 -27.16
C GLN A 24 11.66 -5.88 -27.67
N THR A 25 12.96 -5.67 -27.43
CA THR A 25 14.02 -6.64 -27.77
C THR A 25 13.98 -7.86 -26.86
N ILE A 26 13.78 -7.66 -25.54
CA ILE A 26 13.77 -8.74 -24.54
C ILE A 26 12.50 -9.58 -24.64
N VAL A 27 11.35 -8.95 -24.88
CA VAL A 27 10.03 -9.60 -24.96
C VAL A 27 9.33 -9.19 -26.27
N PRO A 28 9.73 -9.79 -27.40
CA PRO A 28 9.25 -9.38 -28.73
C PRO A 28 7.80 -9.79 -29.03
N GLN A 29 7.21 -10.68 -28.22
CA GLN A 29 5.87 -11.24 -28.48
C GLN A 29 4.73 -10.24 -28.27
N ILE A 30 5.00 -9.12 -27.58
CA ILE A 30 4.06 -8.01 -27.42
C ILE A 30 4.63 -6.81 -28.15
N LYS A 31 3.77 -6.14 -28.92
CA LYS A 31 4.10 -4.85 -29.54
C LYS A 31 3.88 -3.74 -28.51
N TRP A 32 4.86 -3.51 -27.65
CA TRP A 32 4.71 -2.67 -26.46
C TRP A 32 4.34 -1.22 -26.78
N LEU A 33 4.97 -0.62 -27.80
CA LEU A 33 4.68 0.75 -28.19
C LEU A 33 3.24 0.91 -28.71
N GLU A 34 2.78 -0.01 -29.56
CA GLU A 34 1.40 -0.02 -30.07
C GLU A 34 0.40 -0.24 -28.92
N TYR A 35 0.70 -1.16 -28.00
CA TYR A 35 -0.12 -1.45 -26.83
C TYR A 35 -0.27 -0.23 -25.92
N LEU A 36 0.84 0.42 -25.56
CA LEU A 36 0.81 1.58 -24.67
C LEU A 36 0.11 2.78 -25.31
N ARG A 37 0.34 3.03 -26.61
CA ARG A 37 -0.36 4.08 -27.36
C ARG A 37 -1.86 3.84 -27.52
N SER A 38 -2.36 2.61 -27.29
CA SER A 38 -3.78 2.32 -27.43
C SER A 38 -4.62 2.84 -26.25
N PHE A 39 -4.00 3.22 -25.14
CA PHE A 39 -4.72 3.68 -23.95
C PHE A 39 -4.05 4.83 -23.19
N LEU A 40 -2.78 5.13 -23.45
CA LEU A 40 -2.12 6.31 -22.87
C LEU A 40 -2.36 7.52 -23.75
N ASP A 41 -2.93 8.57 -23.14
CA ASP A 41 -3.07 9.89 -23.74
C ASP A 41 -1.78 10.71 -23.53
N ALA A 42 -0.67 10.18 -24.06
CA ALA A 42 0.65 10.81 -23.99
C ALA A 42 1.45 10.50 -25.25
N ASP A 43 2.30 11.44 -25.66
CA ASP A 43 3.28 11.16 -26.71
C ASP A 43 4.37 10.24 -26.15
N ILE A 44 4.37 9.00 -26.63
CA ILE A 44 5.25 7.91 -26.21
C ILE A 44 6.00 7.44 -27.44
N ASN A 45 7.31 7.26 -27.30
CA ASN A 45 8.20 6.75 -28.34
C ASN A 45 9.03 5.56 -27.81
N GLU A 46 9.90 5.00 -28.64
CA GLU A 46 10.72 3.84 -28.29
C GLU A 46 11.72 4.11 -27.15
N GLN A 47 12.08 5.38 -26.92
CA GLN A 47 13.00 5.81 -25.87
C GLN A 47 12.30 6.05 -24.53
N GLU A 48 10.98 5.83 -24.45
CA GLU A 48 10.21 6.00 -23.22
C GLU A 48 10.79 5.09 -22.10
N PRO A 49 11.14 5.66 -20.94
CA PRO A 49 11.62 4.88 -19.81
C PRO A 49 10.47 4.12 -19.13
N VAL A 50 10.66 2.82 -18.93
CA VAL A 50 9.74 1.94 -18.19
C VAL A 50 10.47 1.19 -17.08
N VAL A 51 9.74 0.85 -16.02
CA VAL A 51 10.25 0.03 -14.92
C VAL A 51 9.58 -1.34 -14.95
N ALA A 52 10.37 -2.40 -15.13
CA ALA A 52 9.90 -3.78 -15.16
C ALA A 52 10.26 -4.53 -13.86
N TYR A 53 9.36 -4.50 -12.88
CA TYR A 53 9.53 -5.21 -11.60
C TYR A 53 9.58 -6.74 -11.72
N GLY A 54 9.12 -7.30 -12.84
CA GLY A 54 9.03 -8.74 -13.08
C GLY A 54 9.57 -9.13 -14.45
N LEU A 55 10.77 -8.67 -14.82
CA LEU A 55 11.33 -8.92 -16.14
C LEU A 55 11.39 -10.42 -16.51
N SER A 56 11.78 -11.28 -15.56
CA SER A 56 11.77 -12.74 -15.75
C SER A 56 10.36 -13.29 -16.00
N TYR A 57 9.35 -12.74 -15.32
CA TYR A 57 7.95 -13.09 -15.58
C TYR A 57 7.55 -12.68 -17.00
N PHE A 58 7.91 -11.49 -17.47
CA PHE A 58 7.58 -11.05 -18.84
C PHE A 58 8.23 -11.92 -19.92
N ILE A 59 9.47 -12.37 -19.70
CA ILE A 59 10.15 -13.30 -20.62
C ILE A 59 9.40 -14.62 -20.73
N GLU A 60 9.07 -15.24 -19.59
CA GLU A 60 8.32 -16.52 -19.59
C GLU A 60 6.89 -16.36 -20.10
N MET A 61 6.24 -15.24 -19.77
CA MET A 61 4.93 -14.89 -20.32
C MET A 61 4.99 -14.77 -21.85
N GLY A 62 6.05 -14.14 -22.40
CA GLY A 62 6.27 -14.06 -23.84
C GLY A 62 6.32 -15.43 -24.50
N LYS A 63 7.02 -16.40 -23.90
CA LYS A 63 7.06 -17.79 -24.40
C LYS A 63 5.68 -18.45 -24.40
N ILE A 64 4.94 -18.33 -23.29
CA ILE A 64 3.58 -18.86 -23.19
C ILE A 64 2.68 -18.25 -24.25
N LEU A 65 2.77 -16.94 -24.49
CA LEU A 65 1.97 -16.25 -25.52
C LEU A 65 2.30 -16.71 -26.94
N ALA A 66 3.56 -17.07 -27.23
CA ALA A 66 3.96 -17.59 -28.54
C ALA A 66 3.50 -19.03 -28.77
N GLU A 67 3.47 -19.86 -27.73
CA GLU A 67 3.16 -21.29 -27.81
C GLU A 67 1.66 -21.61 -27.65
N THR A 68 0.90 -20.71 -27.01
CA THR A 68 -0.51 -20.95 -26.69
C THR A 68 -1.42 -20.49 -27.81
N ASP A 69 -2.42 -21.32 -28.13
CA ASP A 69 -3.45 -20.95 -29.11
C ASP A 69 -4.16 -19.64 -28.72
N ARG A 70 -4.40 -18.79 -29.72
CA ARG A 70 -4.96 -17.45 -29.52
C ARG A 70 -6.34 -17.48 -28.86
N ARG A 71 -7.17 -18.48 -29.15
CA ARG A 71 -8.49 -18.63 -28.51
C ARG A 71 -8.34 -18.88 -27.02
N VAL A 72 -7.36 -19.68 -26.61
CA VAL A 72 -7.09 -19.95 -25.18
C VAL A 72 -6.66 -18.66 -24.48
N ILE A 73 -5.77 -17.87 -25.09
CA ILE A 73 -5.34 -16.57 -24.53
C ILE A 73 -6.54 -15.61 -24.40
N HIS A 74 -7.36 -15.49 -25.45
CA HIS A 74 -8.55 -14.63 -25.41
C HIS A 74 -9.55 -15.08 -24.34
N ASN A 75 -9.82 -16.39 -24.24
CA ASN A 75 -10.71 -16.94 -23.21
C ASN A 75 -10.18 -16.66 -21.81
N TYR A 76 -8.86 -16.79 -21.59
CA TYR A 76 -8.23 -16.45 -20.32
C TYR A 76 -8.44 -14.96 -19.97
N VAL A 77 -8.15 -14.04 -20.89
CA VAL A 77 -8.31 -12.60 -20.65
C VAL A 77 -9.77 -12.24 -20.36
N LEU A 78 -10.72 -12.77 -21.14
CA LEU A 78 -12.15 -12.58 -20.90
C LEU A 78 -12.59 -13.17 -19.56
N TRP A 79 -12.06 -14.34 -19.19
CA TRP A 79 -12.34 -14.94 -17.89
C TRP A 79 -11.84 -14.07 -16.73
N ARG A 80 -10.64 -13.47 -16.84
CA ARG A 80 -10.15 -12.51 -15.83
C ARG A 80 -11.09 -11.31 -15.67
N LEU A 81 -11.64 -10.79 -16.77
CA LEU A 81 -12.64 -9.73 -16.74
C LEU A 81 -13.94 -10.20 -16.06
N ILE A 82 -14.48 -11.35 -16.46
CA ILE A 82 -15.70 -11.92 -15.85
C ILE A 82 -15.53 -12.11 -14.34
N MET A 83 -14.40 -12.67 -13.91
CA MET A 83 -14.09 -12.84 -12.48
C MET A 83 -14.08 -11.52 -11.73
N SER A 84 -13.59 -10.43 -12.35
CA SER A 84 -13.58 -9.08 -11.74
C SER A 84 -14.97 -8.45 -11.65
N LEU A 85 -15.88 -8.75 -12.59
CA LEU A 85 -17.23 -8.18 -12.64
C LEU A 85 -18.26 -9.01 -11.88
N SER A 86 -18.04 -10.32 -11.74
CA SER A 86 -18.94 -11.26 -11.06
C SER A 86 -19.42 -10.83 -9.66
N PRO A 87 -18.63 -10.15 -8.80
CA PRO A 87 -19.13 -9.67 -7.51
C PRO A 87 -20.25 -8.63 -7.63
N HIS A 88 -20.39 -8.00 -8.79
CA HIS A 88 -21.34 -6.91 -9.06
C HIS A 88 -22.54 -7.36 -9.89
N MET A 89 -22.60 -8.64 -10.27
CA MET A 89 -23.66 -9.20 -11.11
C MET A 89 -24.90 -9.59 -10.29
N ILE A 90 -25.95 -10.04 -10.97
CA ILE A 90 -27.17 -10.57 -10.35
C ILE A 90 -26.90 -11.88 -9.58
N ASP A 91 -27.84 -12.24 -8.71
CA ASP A 91 -27.71 -13.33 -7.75
C ASP A 91 -27.33 -14.68 -8.37
N ASP A 92 -27.79 -14.98 -9.59
CA ASP A 92 -27.45 -16.22 -10.31
C ASP A 92 -25.94 -16.38 -10.51
N TYR A 93 -25.24 -15.31 -10.89
CA TYR A 93 -23.78 -15.32 -11.04
C TYR A 93 -23.06 -15.25 -9.70
N GLN A 94 -23.62 -14.50 -8.74
CA GLN A 94 -23.02 -14.41 -7.41
C GLN A 94 -23.04 -15.77 -6.71
N LYS A 95 -24.11 -16.55 -6.84
CA LYS A 95 -24.23 -17.87 -6.23
C LYS A 95 -23.08 -18.80 -6.60
N GLU A 96 -22.75 -18.91 -7.88
CA GLU A 96 -21.63 -19.73 -8.36
C GLU A 96 -20.29 -19.24 -7.81
N ARG A 97 -20.13 -17.91 -7.73
CA ARG A 97 -18.93 -17.30 -7.14
C ARG A 97 -18.82 -17.59 -5.64
N VAL A 98 -19.92 -17.58 -4.89
CA VAL A 98 -19.95 -17.92 -3.46
C VAL A 98 -19.53 -19.36 -3.27
N GLU A 99 -20.05 -20.30 -4.06
CA GLU A 99 -19.67 -21.70 -3.98
C GLU A 99 -18.17 -21.88 -4.28
N PHE A 100 -17.66 -21.22 -5.33
CA PHE A 100 -16.23 -21.23 -5.63
C PHE A 100 -15.38 -20.72 -4.46
N ARG A 101 -15.79 -19.64 -3.78
CA ARG A 101 -15.08 -19.12 -2.60
C ARG A 101 -15.21 -20.00 -1.38
N LYS A 102 -16.34 -20.67 -1.19
CA LYS A 102 -16.53 -21.63 -0.11
C LYS A 102 -15.54 -22.79 -0.25
N ILE A 103 -15.35 -23.30 -1.46
CA ILE A 103 -14.38 -24.36 -1.76
C ILE A 103 -12.94 -23.85 -1.59
N LEU A 104 -12.62 -22.68 -2.14
CA LEU A 104 -11.24 -22.17 -2.17
C LEU A 104 -10.77 -21.59 -0.83
N GLN A 105 -11.66 -20.90 -0.11
CA GLN A 105 -11.32 -20.07 1.06
C GLN A 105 -12.03 -20.52 2.34
N GLY A 106 -12.92 -21.52 2.28
CA GLY A 106 -13.68 -21.98 3.45
C GLY A 106 -14.73 -20.97 3.96
N VAL A 107 -15.08 -19.95 3.15
CA VAL A 107 -16.05 -18.92 3.55
C VAL A 107 -17.44 -19.54 3.70
N LEU A 108 -18.01 -19.47 4.91
CA LEU A 108 -19.29 -20.10 5.24
C LEU A 108 -20.51 -19.31 4.73
N SER A 109 -20.39 -17.99 4.61
CA SER A 109 -21.45 -17.11 4.13
C SER A 109 -20.86 -15.79 3.62
N GLU A 110 -21.49 -15.16 2.63
CA GLU A 110 -21.14 -13.80 2.21
C GLU A 110 -21.59 -12.76 3.24
N ARG A 111 -20.91 -11.60 3.24
CA ARG A 111 -21.31 -10.45 4.04
C ARG A 111 -22.68 -9.92 3.60
N HIS A 112 -23.40 -9.27 4.50
CA HIS A 112 -24.66 -8.60 4.14
C HIS A 112 -24.46 -7.58 3.01
N ARG A 113 -25.39 -7.54 2.05
CA ARG A 113 -25.30 -6.70 0.84
C ARG A 113 -25.04 -5.22 1.16
N TRP A 114 -25.72 -4.67 2.16
CA TRP A 114 -25.52 -3.27 2.56
C TRP A 114 -24.08 -3.00 2.98
N SER A 115 -23.44 -3.94 3.69
CA SER A 115 -22.05 -3.81 4.16
C SER A 115 -21.08 -3.86 2.99
N GLN A 116 -21.31 -4.75 2.02
CA GLN A 116 -20.54 -4.78 0.76
C GLN A 116 -20.68 -3.47 -0.02
N CYS A 117 -21.90 -2.91 -0.10
CA CYS A 117 -22.13 -1.62 -0.75
C CYS A 117 -21.38 -0.49 -0.05
N VAL A 118 -21.40 -0.44 1.29
CA VAL A 118 -20.66 0.56 2.08
C VAL A 118 -19.15 0.43 1.86
N GLU A 119 -18.60 -0.78 1.95
CA GLU A 119 -17.18 -1.06 1.73
C GLU A 119 -16.74 -0.65 0.33
N TRP A 120 -17.51 -1.02 -0.71
CA TRP A 120 -17.21 -0.65 -2.08
C TRP A 120 -17.30 0.84 -2.33
N THR A 121 -18.33 1.50 -1.77
CA THR A 121 -18.50 2.95 -1.89
C THR A 121 -17.36 3.68 -1.20
N ASN A 122 -16.94 3.25 -0.01
CA ASN A 122 -15.78 3.82 0.68
C ASN A 122 -14.50 3.63 -0.13
N LYS A 123 -14.26 2.44 -0.69
CA LYS A 123 -13.07 2.16 -1.51
C LYS A 123 -12.99 2.97 -2.80
N LYS A 124 -14.13 3.35 -3.38
CA LYS A 124 -14.18 4.01 -4.69
C LYS A 124 -14.47 5.51 -4.63
N LEU A 125 -15.15 5.96 -3.57
CA LEU A 125 -15.55 7.34 -3.33
C LEU A 125 -15.10 7.79 -1.95
N GLY A 126 -13.91 7.36 -1.54
CA GLY A 126 -13.43 7.45 -0.16
C GLY A 126 -13.31 8.84 0.41
N MET A 127 -13.01 9.85 -0.42
CA MET A 127 -13.00 11.24 0.05
C MET A 127 -14.41 11.73 0.35
N ALA A 128 -15.41 11.32 -0.44
CA ALA A 128 -16.80 11.70 -0.21
C ALA A 128 -17.39 10.97 1.01
N VAL A 129 -17.15 9.67 1.14
CA VAL A 129 -17.53 8.90 2.33
C VAL A 129 -16.80 9.39 3.57
N GLY A 130 -15.50 9.71 3.43
CA GLY A 130 -14.69 10.33 4.47
C GLY A 130 -15.29 11.64 4.97
N ALA A 131 -15.73 12.53 4.09
CA ALA A 131 -16.40 13.77 4.48
C ALA A 131 -17.65 13.53 5.36
N LEU A 132 -18.46 12.53 5.02
CA LEU A 132 -19.61 12.12 5.83
C LEU A 132 -19.16 11.54 7.18
N PHE A 133 -18.17 10.66 7.17
CA PHE A 133 -17.65 10.00 8.37
C PHE A 133 -17.08 11.02 9.37
N ILE A 134 -16.25 11.95 8.90
CA ILE A 134 -15.63 12.99 9.73
C ILE A 134 -16.68 13.88 10.39
N ARG A 135 -17.68 14.33 9.61
CA ARG A 135 -18.76 15.18 10.12
C ARG A 135 -19.48 14.56 11.31
N ASP A 136 -19.71 13.25 11.25
CA ASP A 136 -20.58 12.57 12.21
C ASP A 136 -19.81 11.86 13.34
N ASN A 137 -18.53 11.54 13.16
CA ASN A 137 -17.80 10.62 14.07
C ASN A 137 -16.41 11.09 14.52
N PHE A 138 -15.84 12.17 13.97
CA PHE A 138 -14.47 12.56 14.29
C PHE A 138 -14.41 13.80 15.18
N ASN A 139 -13.84 13.66 16.38
CA ASN A 139 -13.52 14.80 17.23
C ASN A 139 -12.23 15.47 16.74
N HIS A 140 -12.30 16.77 16.43
CA HIS A 140 -11.14 17.54 15.96
C HIS A 140 -10.00 17.61 17.00
N ASP A 141 -10.30 17.57 18.30
CA ASP A 141 -9.28 17.58 19.36
C ASP A 141 -8.40 16.31 19.35
N SER A 142 -8.91 15.22 18.77
CA SER A 142 -8.14 13.98 18.58
C SER A 142 -6.93 14.18 17.67
N LYS A 143 -7.01 15.15 16.74
CA LYS A 143 -5.92 15.44 15.80
C LYS A 143 -4.69 16.02 16.51
N GLU A 144 -4.89 17.02 17.37
CA GLU A 144 -3.81 17.69 18.11
C GLU A 144 -3.13 16.73 19.10
N THR A 145 -3.92 15.88 19.75
CA THR A 145 -3.38 14.85 20.66
C THR A 145 -2.55 13.82 19.89
N ALA A 146 -3.04 13.36 18.74
CA ALA A 146 -2.30 12.43 17.88
C ALA A 146 -0.99 13.05 17.36
N LEU A 147 -1.01 14.33 16.95
CA LEU A 147 0.22 15.07 16.56
C LEU A 147 1.27 15.06 17.68
N THR A 148 0.84 15.39 18.90
CA THR A 148 1.72 15.40 20.08
C THR A 148 2.34 14.02 20.33
N MET A 149 1.55 12.95 20.20
CA MET A 149 2.04 11.58 20.35
C MET A 149 3.03 11.19 19.25
N ILE A 150 2.80 11.58 18.00
CA ILE A 150 3.72 11.35 16.89
C ILE A 150 5.07 12.02 17.16
N HIS A 151 5.07 13.28 17.60
CA HIS A 151 6.31 13.98 17.93
C HIS A 151 7.06 13.31 19.08
N THR A 152 6.35 12.94 20.14
CA THR A 152 6.94 12.24 21.30
C THR A 152 7.57 10.89 20.89
N ILE A 153 6.89 10.12 20.05
CA ILE A 153 7.37 8.80 19.60
C ILE A 153 8.52 8.94 18.60
N ARG A 154 8.51 9.98 17.75
CA ARG A 154 9.64 10.32 16.87
C ARG A 154 10.87 10.72 17.69
N GLU A 155 10.70 11.46 18.78
CA GLU A 155 11.77 11.77 19.73
C GLU A 155 12.33 10.49 20.36
N ALA A 156 11.46 9.61 20.87
CA ALA A 156 11.87 8.31 21.42
C ALA A 156 12.61 7.44 20.39
N PHE A 157 12.19 7.45 19.11
CA PHE A 157 12.91 6.80 18.02
C PHE A 157 14.31 7.39 17.84
N ASN A 158 14.43 8.72 17.83
CA ASN A 158 15.72 9.41 17.70
C ASN A 158 16.67 9.15 18.87
N GLU A 159 16.16 9.05 20.11
CA GLU A 159 16.95 8.63 21.28
C GLU A 159 17.45 7.20 21.14
N LEU A 160 16.56 6.27 20.76
CA LEU A 160 16.92 4.87 20.50
C LEU A 160 17.93 4.73 19.36
N LEU A 161 17.83 5.58 18.35
CA LEU A 161 18.78 5.65 17.25
C LEU A 161 20.14 6.15 17.75
N ALA A 162 20.20 7.17 18.60
CA ALA A 162 21.45 7.69 19.15
C ALA A 162 22.18 6.67 20.04
N GLU A 163 21.43 5.86 20.80
CA GLU A 163 21.99 4.83 21.69
C GLU A 163 22.40 3.53 20.98
N ASN A 164 22.03 3.35 19.70
CA ASN A 164 22.30 2.09 19.02
C ASN A 164 23.80 1.91 18.73
N ASP A 165 24.30 0.69 18.92
CA ASP A 165 25.73 0.34 18.87
C ASP A 165 26.18 -0.25 17.53
N TRP A 166 25.26 -0.43 16.58
CA TRP A 166 25.49 -1.23 15.38
C TRP A 166 25.50 -0.45 14.07
N MET A 167 25.05 0.81 14.14
CA MET A 167 25.26 1.81 13.10
C MET A 167 26.50 2.65 13.47
N ASP A 168 27.14 3.27 12.50
CA ASP A 168 28.10 4.35 12.78
C ASP A 168 27.41 5.70 12.93
N ASP A 169 28.16 6.71 13.39
CA ASP A 169 27.67 8.07 13.63
C ASP A 169 27.08 8.70 12.36
N GLU A 170 27.70 8.49 11.20
CA GLU A 170 27.25 9.04 9.93
C GLU A 170 25.89 8.44 9.53
N THR A 171 25.74 7.12 9.59
CA THR A 171 24.48 6.47 9.22
C THR A 171 23.37 6.78 10.23
N ARG A 172 23.71 6.95 11.53
CA ARG A 172 22.76 7.44 12.55
C ARG A 172 22.28 8.85 12.22
N ALA A 173 23.17 9.76 11.84
CA ALA A 173 22.80 11.13 11.49
C ALA A 173 21.83 11.17 10.30
N VAL A 174 22.12 10.43 9.23
CA VAL A 174 21.24 10.36 8.05
C VAL A 174 19.91 9.68 8.36
N ALA A 175 19.90 8.64 9.21
CA ALA A 175 18.66 8.01 9.65
C ALA A 175 17.79 8.95 10.49
N LYS A 176 18.40 9.78 11.34
CA LYS A 176 17.71 10.84 12.08
C LYS A 176 17.11 11.88 11.13
N GLU A 177 17.86 12.37 10.15
CA GLU A 177 17.35 13.31 9.14
C GLU A 177 16.13 12.75 8.41
N LYS A 178 16.15 11.45 8.08
CA LYS A 178 15.00 10.78 7.47
C LYS A 178 13.78 10.74 8.40
N ALA A 179 13.97 10.39 9.68
CA ALA A 179 12.88 10.35 10.66
C ALA A 179 12.27 11.73 10.90
N ASP A 180 13.12 12.76 10.99
CA ASP A 180 12.71 14.16 11.17
C ASP A 180 11.98 14.71 9.94
N ALA A 181 12.34 14.24 8.74
CA ALA A 181 11.67 14.60 7.49
C ALA A 181 10.39 13.81 7.20
N MET A 182 9.97 12.88 8.07
CA MET A 182 8.74 12.12 7.86
C MET A 182 7.51 13.02 7.96
N ASN A 183 6.76 13.12 6.86
CA ASN A 183 5.52 13.87 6.85
C ASN A 183 4.42 13.12 7.63
N GLU A 184 3.60 13.85 8.37
CA GLU A 184 2.55 13.29 9.21
C GLU A 184 1.16 13.67 8.69
N ARG A 185 0.32 12.66 8.43
CA ARG A 185 -1.03 12.82 7.88
C ARG A 185 -2.04 12.22 8.84
N ILE A 186 -2.88 13.06 9.46
CA ILE A 186 -3.76 12.63 10.55
C ILE A 186 -5.22 12.99 10.26
N GLY A 187 -6.08 12.01 10.44
CA GLY A 187 -7.52 12.12 10.28
C GLY A 187 -7.95 12.12 8.81
N TYR A 188 -7.74 13.24 8.14
CA TYR A 188 -8.27 13.49 6.80
C TYR A 188 -7.55 14.64 6.07
N PRO A 189 -7.58 14.67 4.71
CA PRO A 189 -7.04 15.78 3.92
C PRO A 189 -7.95 17.01 4.00
N GLN A 190 -7.35 18.21 3.93
CA GLN A 190 -8.10 19.47 3.98
C GLN A 190 -9.15 19.58 2.86
N LEU A 191 -8.92 18.95 1.70
CA LEU A 191 -9.83 18.98 0.55
C LEU A 191 -11.26 18.58 0.92
N ILE A 192 -11.46 17.61 1.84
CA ILE A 192 -12.80 17.12 2.17
C ILE A 192 -13.62 18.10 3.01
N THR A 193 -12.98 19.13 3.57
CA THR A 193 -13.67 20.23 4.27
C THR A 193 -14.16 21.31 3.30
N ASN A 194 -13.67 21.32 2.07
CA ASN A 194 -14.09 22.24 1.03
C ASN A 194 -14.99 21.52 0.01
N LYS A 195 -16.27 21.88 0.02
CA LYS A 195 -17.29 21.31 -0.87
C LYS A 195 -16.92 21.45 -2.35
N GLU A 196 -16.35 22.58 -2.75
CA GLU A 196 -16.02 22.84 -4.17
C GLU A 196 -14.87 21.95 -4.65
N GLU A 197 -13.84 21.78 -3.83
CA GLU A 197 -12.71 20.89 -4.12
C GLU A 197 -13.16 19.43 -4.17
N LEU A 198 -14.04 19.01 -3.25
CA LEU A 198 -14.59 17.67 -3.26
C LEU A 198 -15.46 17.40 -4.50
N ILE A 199 -16.21 18.39 -4.98
CA ILE A 199 -16.96 18.28 -6.25
C ILE A 199 -16.00 18.15 -7.43
N LYS A 200 -14.92 18.94 -7.45
CA LYS A 200 -13.90 18.86 -8.51
C LYS A 200 -13.23 17.50 -8.57
N GLU A 201 -12.92 16.88 -7.42
CA GLU A 201 -12.32 15.54 -7.37
C GLU A 201 -13.16 14.53 -8.16
N TYR A 202 -14.50 14.59 -8.10
CA TYR A 202 -15.38 13.63 -8.78
C TYR A 202 -16.09 14.19 -10.02
N ALA A 203 -15.64 15.32 -10.57
CA ALA A 203 -16.38 16.05 -11.61
C ALA A 203 -16.59 15.25 -12.92
N SER A 204 -15.65 14.36 -13.26
CA SER A 204 -15.75 13.51 -14.46
C SER A 204 -16.46 12.18 -14.22
N LEU A 205 -16.87 11.88 -12.99
CA LEU A 205 -17.52 10.62 -12.64
C LEU A 205 -19.05 10.75 -12.68
N ASN A 206 -19.69 9.94 -13.53
CA ASN A 206 -21.14 9.88 -13.62
C ASN A 206 -21.69 8.60 -12.97
N VAL A 207 -22.59 8.77 -12.00
CA VAL A 207 -23.25 7.69 -11.26
C VAL A 207 -24.76 7.90 -11.30
N THR A 208 -25.51 6.90 -11.72
CA THR A 208 -26.98 6.94 -11.79
C THR A 208 -27.60 6.11 -10.66
N LYS A 209 -28.87 6.39 -10.31
CA LYS A 209 -29.55 5.68 -9.22
C LYS A 209 -29.95 4.24 -9.57
N THR A 210 -30.10 3.92 -10.85
CA THR A 210 -30.75 2.69 -11.31
C THR A 210 -29.83 1.74 -12.08
N GLU A 211 -28.65 2.19 -12.53
CA GLU A 211 -27.77 1.40 -13.39
C GLU A 211 -26.48 0.99 -12.67
N PHE A 212 -26.59 0.07 -11.71
CA PHE A 212 -25.46 -0.32 -10.87
C PHE A 212 -24.25 -0.85 -11.66
N MET A 213 -24.47 -1.71 -12.66
CA MET A 213 -23.35 -2.23 -13.47
C MET A 213 -22.68 -1.13 -14.29
N THR A 214 -23.46 -0.21 -14.87
CA THR A 214 -22.92 0.97 -15.56
C THR A 214 -22.09 1.83 -14.60
N ASN A 215 -22.56 2.03 -13.37
CA ASN A 215 -21.80 2.76 -12.35
C ASN A 215 -20.47 2.08 -12.03
N VAL A 216 -20.44 0.75 -11.89
CA VAL A 216 -19.21 -0.01 -11.66
C VAL A 216 -18.22 0.22 -12.80
N LEU A 217 -18.67 0.12 -14.05
CA LEU A 217 -17.82 0.35 -15.22
C LEU A 217 -17.32 1.80 -15.30
N ASN A 218 -18.19 2.78 -15.02
CA ASN A 218 -17.83 4.20 -14.98
C ASN A 218 -16.77 4.49 -13.91
N ILE A 219 -16.90 3.90 -12.72
CA ILE A 219 -15.93 4.03 -11.63
C ILE A 219 -14.59 3.41 -12.02
N LEU A 220 -14.58 2.20 -12.58
CA LEU A 220 -13.35 1.54 -13.01
C LEU A 220 -12.64 2.33 -14.12
N LYS A 221 -13.41 2.90 -15.06
CA LYS A 221 -12.89 3.79 -16.11
C LYS A 221 -12.30 5.06 -15.51
N TYR A 222 -13.03 5.71 -14.61
CA TYR A 222 -12.58 6.91 -13.89
C TYR A 222 -11.26 6.67 -13.15
N ASP A 223 -11.16 5.59 -12.35
CA ASP A 223 -9.93 5.23 -11.63
C ASP A 223 -8.74 5.04 -12.57
N ALA A 224 -8.97 4.37 -13.71
CA ALA A 224 -7.94 4.17 -14.73
C ALA A 224 -7.49 5.50 -15.33
N GLU A 225 -8.43 6.35 -15.78
CA GLU A 225 -8.12 7.65 -16.38
C GLU A 225 -7.35 8.56 -15.41
N GLN A 226 -7.78 8.65 -14.14
CA GLN A 226 -7.08 9.43 -13.11
C GLN A 226 -5.66 8.94 -12.84
N ASN A 227 -5.40 7.63 -13.00
CA ASN A 227 -4.05 7.09 -12.86
C ASN A 227 -3.19 7.39 -14.10
N LEU A 228 -3.72 7.14 -15.30
CA LEU A 228 -2.98 7.32 -16.56
C LEU A 228 -2.59 8.80 -16.79
N GLN A 229 -3.43 9.75 -16.40
CA GLN A 229 -3.16 11.19 -16.51
C GLN A 229 -1.93 11.66 -15.70
N LYS A 230 -1.43 10.85 -14.75
CA LYS A 230 -0.27 11.20 -13.91
C LYS A 230 1.08 11.05 -14.62
N LEU A 231 1.16 10.36 -15.76
CA LEU A 231 2.43 9.96 -16.40
C LEU A 231 3.39 11.12 -16.72
N ARG A 232 2.88 12.35 -16.89
CA ARG A 232 3.67 13.56 -17.17
C ARG A 232 3.50 14.65 -16.12
N GLN A 233 2.87 14.33 -15.00
CA GLN A 233 2.65 15.26 -13.90
C GLN A 233 3.68 15.02 -12.80
N PRO A 234 4.13 16.08 -12.10
CA PRO A 234 4.93 15.91 -10.90
C PRO A 234 4.11 15.16 -9.84
N VAL A 235 4.79 14.43 -8.96
CA VAL A 235 4.14 13.80 -7.81
C VAL A 235 3.64 14.88 -6.87
N ASP A 236 2.32 14.96 -6.69
CA ASP A 236 1.71 15.74 -5.63
C ASP A 236 1.97 15.04 -4.29
N LYS A 237 2.92 15.58 -3.51
CA LYS A 237 3.26 15.03 -2.20
C LYS A 237 2.10 15.18 -1.22
N ASP A 238 1.26 16.22 -1.33
CA ASP A 238 0.14 16.50 -0.44
C ASP A 238 -1.10 15.65 -0.67
N LYS A 239 -1.23 15.01 -1.83
CA LYS A 239 -2.37 14.11 -2.12
C LYS A 239 -2.33 12.85 -1.25
N TRP A 240 -3.39 12.63 -0.48
CA TRP A 240 -3.57 11.40 0.29
C TRP A 240 -3.84 10.21 -0.63
N SER A 241 -3.30 9.05 -0.29
CA SER A 241 -3.51 7.79 -1.03
C SER A 241 -4.49 6.84 -0.33
N THR A 242 -5.04 7.26 0.82
CA THR A 242 -5.86 6.44 1.71
C THR A 242 -7.10 7.22 2.12
N GLU A 243 -8.22 6.52 2.27
CA GLU A 243 -9.51 7.11 2.61
C GLU A 243 -9.59 7.40 4.12
N PRO A 244 -10.22 8.52 4.56
CA PRO A 244 -10.32 8.85 5.98
C PRO A 244 -11.09 7.82 6.84
N ALA A 245 -12.09 7.15 6.26
CA ALA A 245 -12.95 6.19 6.95
C ALA A 245 -12.38 4.76 6.88
N VAL A 246 -11.09 4.61 7.19
CA VAL A 246 -10.39 3.32 7.20
C VAL A 246 -9.81 3.08 8.60
N VAL A 247 -10.00 1.87 9.13
CA VAL A 247 -9.41 1.44 10.40
C VAL A 247 -8.07 0.78 10.10
N ASN A 248 -7.07 1.60 9.82
CA ASN A 248 -5.68 1.16 9.58
C ASN A 248 -4.72 2.34 9.74
N ALA A 249 -3.42 2.10 9.61
CA ALA A 249 -2.38 3.12 9.43
C ALA A 249 -1.41 2.68 8.32
N PHE A 250 -0.60 3.61 7.80
CA PHE A 250 0.27 3.34 6.65
C PHE A 250 1.53 4.20 6.62
N TYR A 251 2.64 3.62 6.17
CA TYR A 251 3.84 4.32 5.74
C TYR A 251 4.00 4.25 4.22
N ASN A 252 4.31 5.38 3.58
CA ASN A 252 4.65 5.43 2.16
C ASN A 252 6.14 5.77 1.96
N PRO A 253 6.96 4.82 1.45
CA PRO A 253 8.39 5.07 1.24
C PRO A 253 8.67 6.16 0.20
N ASN A 254 7.82 6.33 -0.82
CA ASN A 254 8.03 7.31 -1.89
C ASN A 254 7.68 8.75 -1.50
N LYS A 255 6.88 8.92 -0.44
CA LYS A 255 6.53 10.23 0.12
C LYS A 255 7.23 10.52 1.45
N ASN A 256 7.87 9.49 2.02
CA ASN A 256 8.34 9.45 3.40
C ASN A 256 7.25 10.00 4.34
N ASP A 257 6.03 9.48 4.23
CA ASP A 257 4.89 9.93 5.03
C ASP A 257 4.25 8.79 5.82
N ILE A 258 3.77 9.13 7.02
CA ILE A 258 2.97 8.26 7.90
C ILE A 258 1.55 8.79 7.93
N VAL A 259 0.58 7.89 7.76
CA VAL A 259 -0.83 8.22 7.57
C VAL A 259 -1.70 7.49 8.57
N PHE A 260 -2.45 8.25 9.37
CA PHE A 260 -3.40 7.77 10.37
C PHE A 260 -4.79 8.31 10.03
N PRO A 261 -5.57 7.61 9.17
CA PRO A 261 -6.96 7.95 8.90
C PRO A 261 -7.79 8.12 10.16
N ALA A 262 -8.84 8.94 10.10
CA ALA A 262 -9.73 9.15 11.24
C ALA A 262 -10.37 7.85 11.76
N GLY A 263 -10.57 6.86 10.89
CA GLY A 263 -11.12 5.57 11.27
C GLY A 263 -10.29 4.79 12.29
N ILE A 264 -8.97 4.95 12.39
CA ILE A 264 -8.18 4.27 13.44
C ILE A 264 -8.17 5.04 14.78
N LEU A 265 -8.51 6.33 14.77
CA LEU A 265 -8.50 7.21 15.94
C LEU A 265 -9.79 7.09 16.76
N GLN A 266 -10.11 5.87 17.17
CA GLN A 266 -11.32 5.53 17.92
C GLN A 266 -11.03 4.53 19.06
N PRO A 267 -11.97 4.31 20.01
CA PRO A 267 -11.77 3.40 21.13
C PRO A 267 -11.30 2.01 20.68
N LEU A 268 -10.52 1.34 21.54
CA LEU A 268 -9.57 0.24 21.27
C LEU A 268 -8.15 0.71 20.95
N PHE A 269 -7.99 1.74 20.10
CA PHE A 269 -6.68 2.31 19.79
C PHE A 269 -6.44 3.63 20.52
N TYR A 270 -7.45 4.51 20.53
CA TYR A 270 -7.33 5.86 21.06
C TYR A 270 -8.64 6.35 21.69
N SER A 271 -8.52 7.06 22.81
CA SER A 271 -9.57 7.94 23.31
C SER A 271 -8.96 9.06 24.14
N GLN A 272 -9.48 10.28 24.00
CA GLN A 272 -9.10 11.40 24.87
C GLN A 272 -9.39 11.13 26.36
N HIS A 273 -10.30 10.19 26.65
CA HIS A 273 -10.68 9.82 28.01
C HIS A 273 -9.89 8.63 28.56
N PHE A 274 -9.03 8.00 27.74
CA PHE A 274 -8.18 6.91 28.22
C PHE A 274 -6.99 7.45 29.01
N PRO A 275 -6.51 6.70 30.02
CA PRO A 275 -5.19 6.92 30.59
C PRO A 275 -4.13 6.90 29.49
N LYS A 276 -3.07 7.72 29.64
CA LYS A 276 -1.96 7.77 28.68
C LYS A 276 -1.39 6.38 28.38
N SER A 277 -1.28 5.50 29.39
CA SER A 277 -0.80 4.13 29.20
C SER A 277 -1.58 3.32 28.15
N LEU A 278 -2.91 3.49 28.06
CA LEU A 278 -3.71 2.81 27.04
C LEU A 278 -3.56 3.46 25.67
N ASN A 279 -3.48 4.80 25.59
CA ASN A 279 -3.25 5.48 24.32
C ASN A 279 -1.87 5.14 23.75
N TYR A 280 -0.82 5.15 24.57
CA TYR A 280 0.52 4.74 24.14
C TYR A 280 0.55 3.22 23.82
N GLY A 281 -0.05 2.37 24.65
CA GLY A 281 -0.17 0.93 24.36
C GLY A 281 -1.04 0.57 23.14
N GLY A 282 -1.91 1.46 22.69
CA GLY A 282 -2.76 1.32 21.51
C GLY A 282 -2.19 2.10 20.33
N ILE A 283 -2.70 3.32 20.10
CA ILE A 283 -2.28 4.15 18.96
C ILE A 283 -0.79 4.52 18.99
N GLY A 284 -0.15 4.60 20.16
CA GLY A 284 1.29 4.86 20.25
C GLY A 284 2.13 3.74 19.62
N VAL A 285 1.80 2.48 19.87
CA VAL A 285 2.45 1.34 19.22
C VAL A 285 2.27 1.40 17.70
N VAL A 286 1.05 1.74 17.22
CA VAL A 286 0.77 1.89 15.79
C VAL A 286 1.60 3.04 15.19
N ILE A 287 1.72 4.17 15.88
CA ILE A 287 2.57 5.28 15.42
C ILE A 287 4.02 4.85 15.29
N GLY A 288 4.57 4.20 16.31
CA GLY A 288 5.93 3.69 16.28
C GLY A 288 6.13 2.63 15.19
N HIS A 289 5.11 1.81 14.93
CA HIS A 289 5.12 0.81 13.85
C HIS A 289 5.29 1.49 12.49
N GLU A 290 4.48 2.51 12.18
CA GLU A 290 4.60 3.25 10.91
C GLU A 290 5.90 4.05 10.77
N ILE A 291 6.43 4.62 11.86
CA ILE A 291 7.75 5.26 11.85
C ILE A 291 8.84 4.21 11.53
N THR A 292 8.74 3.02 12.13
CA THR A 292 9.71 1.94 11.92
C THR A 292 9.71 1.41 10.50
N HIS A 293 8.56 1.42 9.80
CA HIS A 293 8.50 1.06 8.38
C HIS A 293 9.41 1.92 7.50
N GLY A 294 9.77 3.14 7.92
CA GLY A 294 10.80 3.93 7.25
C GLY A 294 12.21 3.33 7.28
N PHE A 295 12.45 2.33 8.12
CA PHE A 295 13.76 1.74 8.40
C PHE A 295 13.75 0.21 8.36
N ASP A 296 12.65 -0.42 7.96
CA ASP A 296 12.55 -1.87 7.77
C ASP A 296 13.31 -2.35 6.52
N ASP A 297 13.11 -3.61 6.11
CA ASP A 297 13.78 -4.19 4.94
C ASP A 297 13.50 -3.46 3.63
N LYS A 298 12.32 -2.83 3.49
CA LYS A 298 11.88 -2.05 2.32
C LYS A 298 12.17 -0.56 2.49
N GLY A 299 11.71 0.06 3.57
CA GLY A 299 11.80 1.49 3.79
C GLY A 299 13.23 2.00 3.85
N ARG A 300 14.18 1.22 4.39
CA ARG A 300 15.60 1.61 4.39
C ARG A 300 16.19 1.83 3.00
N GLN A 301 15.54 1.34 1.94
CA GLN A 301 16.02 1.49 0.56
C GLN A 301 15.68 2.87 -0.03
N PHE A 302 14.92 3.69 0.70
CA PHE A 302 14.48 5.02 0.29
C PHE A 302 15.08 6.09 1.19
N ASP A 303 15.54 7.19 0.59
CA ASP A 303 16.05 8.35 1.33
C ASP A 303 14.92 9.18 1.97
N LYS A 304 15.27 10.31 2.60
CA LYS A 304 14.31 11.24 3.22
C LYS A 304 13.33 11.88 2.25
N ASP A 305 13.68 11.97 0.96
CA ASP A 305 12.89 12.62 -0.08
C ASP A 305 11.98 11.63 -0.83
N GLY A 306 12.14 10.33 -0.55
CA GLY A 306 11.38 9.21 -1.10
C GLY A 306 12.00 8.58 -2.34
N ASN A 307 13.28 8.86 -2.62
CA ASN A 307 14.01 8.28 -3.74
C ASN A 307 14.64 6.96 -3.33
N MET A 308 14.57 5.96 -4.22
CA MET A 308 15.27 4.69 -4.02
C MET A 308 16.78 4.90 -4.19
N MET A 309 17.52 4.84 -3.08
CA MET A 309 18.96 5.09 -3.04
C MET A 309 19.59 4.29 -1.89
N GLN A 310 20.81 3.77 -2.09
CA GLN A 310 21.57 3.21 -0.97
C GLN A 310 22.28 4.34 -0.22
N TRP A 311 21.75 4.69 0.95
CA TRP A 311 22.30 5.72 1.85
C TRP A 311 22.91 5.13 3.13
N TRP A 312 22.91 3.80 3.27
CA TRP A 312 23.67 3.08 4.29
C TRP A 312 24.98 2.55 3.70
N ASN A 313 26.04 2.60 4.49
CA ASN A 313 27.26 1.90 4.12
C ASN A 313 27.10 0.38 4.27
N ASN A 314 28.02 -0.36 3.65
CA ASN A 314 27.97 -1.82 3.61
C ASN A 314 28.13 -2.48 4.99
N ALA A 315 28.80 -1.85 5.95
CA ALA A 315 28.94 -2.39 7.30
C ALA A 315 27.59 -2.36 8.03
N THR A 316 26.89 -1.21 8.00
CA THR A 316 25.55 -1.06 8.56
C THR A 316 24.55 -2.02 7.91
N ILE A 317 24.61 -2.20 6.58
CA ILE A 317 23.72 -3.16 5.88
C ILE A 317 23.94 -4.60 6.35
N ARG A 318 25.20 -5.01 6.58
CA ARG A 318 25.50 -6.34 7.12
C ARG A 318 24.97 -6.49 8.56
N ALA A 319 25.25 -5.51 9.42
CA ALA A 319 24.80 -5.51 10.81
C ALA A 319 23.26 -5.53 10.93
N PHE A 320 22.56 -4.83 10.03
CA PHE A 320 21.11 -4.89 9.93
C PHE A 320 20.63 -6.29 9.54
N ARG A 321 21.18 -6.87 8.47
CA ARG A 321 20.80 -8.23 8.01
C ARG A 321 21.01 -9.29 9.09
N GLU A 322 22.11 -9.22 9.83
CA GLU A 322 22.38 -10.11 10.97
C GLU A 322 21.30 -10.00 12.06
N ARG A 323 20.88 -8.78 12.40
CA ARG A 323 19.83 -8.54 13.40
C ARG A 323 18.45 -8.98 12.89
N THR A 324 18.12 -8.66 11.64
CA THR A 324 16.87 -9.10 11.00
C THR A 324 16.79 -10.62 10.92
N GLN A 325 17.92 -11.33 10.76
CA GLN A 325 17.92 -12.79 10.78
C GLN A 325 17.39 -13.36 12.10
N CYS A 326 17.67 -12.72 13.24
CA CYS A 326 17.10 -13.12 14.54
C CYS A 326 15.57 -13.07 14.54
N ILE A 327 14.98 -12.01 13.98
CA ILE A 327 13.53 -11.87 13.83
C ILE A 327 12.97 -12.94 12.88
N ILE A 328 13.63 -13.16 11.74
CA ILE A 328 13.23 -14.22 10.79
C ILE A 328 13.23 -15.58 11.48
N ASP A 329 14.30 -15.92 12.18
CA ASP A 329 14.47 -17.20 12.86
C ASP A 329 13.47 -17.40 13.99
N GLN A 330 13.17 -16.34 14.76
CA GLN A 330 12.16 -16.37 15.81
C GLN A 330 10.78 -16.66 15.23
N TYR A 331 10.33 -15.84 14.27
CA TYR A 331 8.97 -15.97 13.74
C TYR A 331 8.78 -17.23 12.91
N SER A 332 9.84 -17.74 12.26
CA SER A 332 9.78 -19.01 11.53
C SER A 332 9.58 -20.24 12.43
N ARG A 333 9.73 -20.10 13.76
CA ARG A 333 9.46 -21.18 14.72
C ARG A 333 7.99 -21.23 15.16
N TYR A 334 7.21 -20.19 14.89
CA TYR A 334 5.79 -20.17 15.27
C TYR A 334 5.00 -21.07 14.33
N LYS A 335 4.31 -22.05 14.92
CA LYS A 335 3.40 -22.95 14.23
C LYS A 335 1.96 -22.48 14.47
N ILE A 336 1.19 -22.38 13.40
CA ILE A 336 -0.25 -22.11 13.44
C ILE A 336 -0.95 -23.46 13.47
N ASP A 337 -1.41 -23.89 14.64
CA ASP A 337 -1.92 -25.23 14.87
C ASP A 337 -3.17 -25.54 14.05
N GLU A 338 -4.00 -24.54 13.79
CA GLU A 338 -5.25 -24.66 13.02
C GLU A 338 -5.01 -25.10 11.57
N VAL A 339 -3.86 -24.75 10.99
CA VAL A 339 -3.50 -25.11 9.60
C VAL A 339 -2.28 -26.03 9.52
N GLY A 340 -1.63 -26.31 10.66
CA GLY A 340 -0.44 -27.16 10.74
C GLY A 340 0.79 -26.60 10.02
N LEU A 341 0.81 -25.29 9.72
CA LEU A 341 1.89 -24.62 8.99
C LEU A 341 2.70 -23.71 9.91
N TYR A 342 3.96 -23.48 9.54
CA TYR A 342 4.82 -22.50 10.21
C TYR A 342 4.68 -21.13 9.55
N VAL A 343 4.77 -20.07 10.36
CA VAL A 343 4.85 -18.69 9.86
C VAL A 343 6.12 -18.57 9.00
N ASN A 344 6.02 -17.87 7.88
CA ASN A 344 7.19 -17.56 7.06
C ASN A 344 7.84 -16.28 7.57
N GLY A 345 8.82 -16.41 8.48
CA GLY A 345 9.46 -15.26 9.11
C GLY A 345 10.17 -14.31 8.13
N ARG A 346 10.60 -14.81 6.96
CA ARG A 346 11.17 -13.97 5.90
C ARG A 346 10.09 -13.14 5.20
N MET A 347 8.91 -13.71 5.01
CA MET A 347 7.78 -13.02 4.40
C MET A 347 7.18 -11.96 5.33
N THR A 348 7.16 -12.20 6.64
CA THR A 348 6.60 -11.27 7.63
C THR A 348 7.65 -10.30 8.22
N GLN A 349 8.90 -10.33 7.76
CA GLN A 349 10.01 -9.67 8.45
C GLN A 349 9.81 -8.15 8.64
N GLY A 350 9.27 -7.44 7.64
CA GLY A 350 9.08 -5.99 7.70
C GLY A 350 8.09 -5.60 8.79
N GLU A 351 6.91 -6.22 8.78
CA GLU A 351 5.88 -6.07 9.82
C GLU A 351 6.42 -6.45 11.21
N ASN A 352 7.18 -7.55 11.30
CA ASN A 352 7.75 -7.98 12.57
C ASN A 352 8.79 -6.98 13.12
N ILE A 353 9.62 -6.39 12.25
CA ILE A 353 10.55 -5.32 12.62
C ILE A 353 9.75 -4.11 13.11
N ALA A 354 8.70 -3.73 12.39
CA ALA A 354 7.85 -2.60 12.72
C ALA A 354 7.11 -2.78 14.06
N ASP A 355 6.56 -3.96 14.34
CA ASP A 355 5.91 -4.29 15.61
C ASP A 355 6.88 -4.18 16.79
N ASN A 356 8.06 -4.78 16.68
CA ASN A 356 9.06 -4.77 17.76
C ASN A 356 9.63 -3.36 17.98
N GLY A 357 9.91 -2.64 16.88
CA GLY A 357 10.38 -1.26 16.92
C GLY A 357 9.34 -0.32 17.52
N GLY A 358 8.10 -0.40 17.04
CA GLY A 358 7.00 0.47 17.45
C GLY A 358 6.60 0.30 18.91
N LEU A 359 6.52 -0.95 19.38
CA LEU A 359 6.27 -1.23 20.79
C LEU A 359 7.39 -0.67 21.69
N LYS A 360 8.65 -0.86 21.28
CA LYS A 360 9.81 -0.34 22.02
C LYS A 360 9.82 1.20 22.08
N GLN A 361 9.52 1.85 20.96
CA GLN A 361 9.46 3.32 20.87
C GLN A 361 8.34 3.89 21.73
N SER A 362 7.16 3.28 21.68
CA SER A 362 6.00 3.77 22.44
C SER A 362 6.11 3.52 23.95
N PHE A 363 6.99 2.63 24.40
CA PHE A 363 7.22 2.35 25.82
C PHE A 363 8.30 3.23 26.45
N ARG A 364 9.24 3.73 25.65
CA ARG A 364 10.26 4.71 26.06
C ARG A 364 9.57 6.00 26.50
#